data_AF-A0A7S2HGU7-F1
#
_entry.id   AF-A0A7S2HGU7-F1
#
_cell.length_a   1.000
_cell.length_b   1.000
_cell.length_c   1.000
_cell.angle_alpha   90.00
_cell.angle_beta   90.00
_cell.angle_gamma   90.00
#
_symmetry.space_group_name_H-M   'P 1'
#
loop_
_entity.id
_entity.type
_entity.pdbx_description
1 polymer ?
#
loop_
_entity_poly.entity_id
_entity_poly.type
_entity_poly.pdbx_seq_one_letter_code
_entity_poly.pdbx_strand_id
1 'polypeptide(L)'
;SLETPASLIMWEAQFGDFANTAQCMIDQFICSGEQKWLRQSGLVMLLPHGYEGQGPEHSSARLERFLQLCDDDEDVFPDHDMMGKQSRLQGANWQIANVTSPANYFHLLRRQVWRDFRKPLVIMSP
;
A
#
# COMPACT_ATOMS: atom_id res chain seq x y z
N SER A 1 10.53 -1.53 -9.45
CA SER A 1 10.70 -1.69 -7.98
C SER A 1 11.55 -2.90 -7.62
N LEU A 2 11.49 -4.00 -8.37
CA LEU A 2 12.19 -5.26 -8.05
C LEU A 2 13.71 -5.25 -8.30
N GLU A 3 14.19 -4.31 -9.12
CA GLU A 3 15.58 -4.30 -9.60
C GLU A 3 16.50 -3.43 -8.73
N THR A 4 16.02 -2.30 -8.22
CA THR A 4 16.82 -1.36 -7.43
C THR A 4 16.17 -1.11 -6.08
N PRO A 5 16.73 -1.66 -4.97
CA PRO A 5 16.15 -1.47 -3.65
C PRO A 5 16.25 -0.02 -3.15
N ALA A 6 17.22 0.76 -3.63
CA ALA A 6 17.42 2.15 -3.19
C ALA A 6 16.44 3.16 -3.81
N SER A 7 15.70 2.77 -4.85
CA SER A 7 14.82 3.69 -5.59
C SER A 7 13.41 3.72 -5.01
N LEU A 8 12.88 4.93 -4.80
CA LEU A 8 11.45 5.14 -4.56
C LEU A 8 10.71 5.07 -5.90
N ILE A 9 9.88 4.04 -6.09
CA ILE A 9 9.08 3.86 -7.29
C ILE A 9 7.62 4.13 -6.95
N MET A 10 7.02 5.08 -7.65
CA MET A 10 5.64 5.51 -7.43
C MET A 10 4.83 5.34 -8.71
N TRP A 11 3.60 4.88 -8.56
CA TRP A 11 2.58 4.86 -9.60
C TRP A 11 1.36 5.59 -9.08
N GLU A 12 0.85 6.53 -9.87
CA GLU A 12 -0.30 7.35 -9.51
C GLU A 12 -1.43 7.10 -10.51
N ALA A 13 -2.59 6.74 -9.98
CA ALA A 13 -3.81 6.69 -10.77
C ALA A 13 -4.35 8.12 -10.96
N GLN A 14 -4.95 8.40 -12.12
CA GLN A 14 -5.62 9.69 -12.33
C GLN A 14 -6.76 9.89 -11.32
N PHE A 15 -7.53 8.83 -11.08
CA PHE A 15 -8.48 8.67 -9.98
C PHE A 15 -8.30 7.25 -9.46
N GLY A 16 -8.46 7.04 -8.15
CA GLY A 16 -8.30 5.72 -7.54
C GLY A 16 -9.25 4.67 -8.13
N ASP A 17 -10.41 5.09 -8.62
CA ASP A 17 -11.44 4.26 -9.26
C ASP A 17 -10.88 3.46 -10.46
N PHE A 18 -9.91 4.02 -11.19
CA PHE A 18 -9.29 3.41 -12.39
C PHE A 18 -8.22 2.36 -12.09
N ALA A 19 -7.86 2.14 -10.81
CA ALA A 19 -6.91 1.09 -10.44
C ALA A 19 -7.38 -0.32 -10.81
N ASN A 20 -8.69 -0.52 -10.98
CA ASN A 20 -9.29 -1.78 -11.44
C ASN A 20 -8.80 -2.21 -12.84
N THR A 21 -8.34 -1.29 -13.68
CA THR A 21 -7.78 -1.62 -15.01
C THR A 21 -6.49 -2.45 -14.89
N ALA A 22 -5.78 -2.30 -13.77
CA ALA A 22 -4.56 -3.03 -13.44
C ALA A 22 -4.81 -4.18 -12.44
N GLN A 23 -6.05 -4.66 -12.28
CA GLN A 23 -6.41 -5.64 -11.26
C GLN A 23 -5.55 -6.92 -11.31
N CYS A 24 -5.27 -7.44 -12.52
CA CYS A 24 -4.41 -8.60 -12.69
C CYS A 24 -3.00 -8.38 -12.12
N MET A 25 -2.45 -7.16 -12.30
CA MET A 25 -1.15 -6.79 -11.73
C MET A 25 -1.21 -6.70 -10.20
N ILE A 26 -2.27 -6.09 -9.67
CA ILE A 26 -2.48 -5.95 -8.23
C ILE A 26 -2.57 -7.33 -7.56
N ASP A 27 -3.44 -8.20 -8.05
CA ASP A 27 -3.73 -9.49 -7.41
C ASP A 27 -2.56 -10.48 -7.55
N GLN A 28 -2.00 -10.58 -8.76
CA GLN A 28 -1.04 -11.65 -9.07
C GLN A 28 0.41 -11.27 -8.76
N PHE A 29 0.74 -9.98 -8.72
CA PHE A 29 2.12 -9.54 -8.52
C PHE A 29 2.30 -8.68 -7.28
N ILE A 30 1.50 -7.63 -7.10
CA ILE A 30 1.72 -6.67 -6.00
C ILE A 30 1.31 -7.29 -4.67
N CYS A 31 0.13 -7.91 -4.60
CA CYS A 31 -0.43 -8.52 -3.40
C CYS A 31 0.27 -9.80 -2.98
N SER A 32 0.61 -10.67 -3.94
CA SER A 32 1.03 -12.04 -3.66
C SER A 32 2.48 -12.36 -4.08
N GLY A 33 3.21 -11.39 -4.66
CA GLY A 33 4.53 -11.63 -5.24
C GLY A 33 5.59 -12.05 -4.23
N GLU A 34 5.53 -11.52 -3.00
CA GLU A 34 6.46 -11.92 -1.94
C GLU A 34 6.18 -13.34 -1.45
N GLN A 35 4.92 -13.69 -1.19
CA GLN A 35 4.56 -15.04 -0.74
C GLN A 35 4.80 -16.10 -1.81
N LYS A 36 4.51 -15.80 -3.09
CA LYS A 36 4.65 -16.76 -4.19
C LYS A 36 6.10 -16.97 -4.63
N TRP A 37 6.91 -15.89 -4.66
CA TRP A 37 8.22 -15.92 -5.31
C TRP A 37 9.35 -15.31 -4.48
N LEU A 38 9.10 -14.97 -3.21
CA LEU A 38 10.06 -14.28 -2.32
C LEU A 38 10.56 -12.96 -2.94
N ARG A 39 9.74 -12.32 -3.77
CA ARG A 39 10.06 -11.05 -4.43
C ARG A 39 9.48 -9.88 -3.66
N GLN A 40 10.35 -9.15 -2.98
CA GLN A 40 9.99 -7.91 -2.32
C GLN A 40 9.84 -6.76 -3.34
N SER A 41 8.79 -5.95 -3.17
CA SER A 41 8.51 -4.78 -4.01
C SER A 41 8.29 -3.55 -3.14
N GLY A 42 8.97 -2.45 -3.45
CA GLY A 42 8.78 -1.15 -2.78
C GLY A 42 7.83 -0.20 -3.50
N LEU A 43 6.98 -0.71 -4.40
CA LEU A 43 6.08 0.12 -5.20
C LEU A 43 5.09 0.88 -4.31
N VAL A 44 4.98 2.18 -4.53
CA VAL A 44 3.95 3.02 -3.92
C VAL A 44 2.84 3.27 -4.94
N MET A 45 1.60 2.93 -4.58
CA MET A 45 0.40 3.24 -5.35
C MET A 45 -0.29 4.45 -4.71
N LEU A 46 -0.40 5.54 -5.46
CA LEU A 46 -1.19 6.71 -5.09
C LEU A 46 -2.56 6.60 -5.76
N LEU A 47 -3.61 6.52 -4.93
CA LEU A 47 -4.98 6.34 -5.37
C LEU A 47 -5.82 7.53 -4.87
N PRO A 48 -6.05 8.54 -5.71
CA PRO A 48 -6.90 9.68 -5.36
C PRO A 48 -8.27 9.19 -4.91
N HIS A 49 -8.69 9.59 -3.71
CA HIS A 49 -9.89 9.10 -3.05
C HIS A 49 -10.58 10.21 -2.26
N GLY A 50 -11.87 10.43 -2.55
CA GLY A 50 -12.67 11.42 -1.82
C GLY A 50 -14.11 11.49 -2.34
N TYR A 51 -15.08 11.59 -1.43
CA TYR A 51 -16.50 11.71 -1.79
C TYR A 51 -16.89 13.19 -1.93
N GLU A 52 -16.55 13.79 -3.07
CA GLU A 52 -16.79 15.23 -3.35
C GLU A 52 -17.99 15.48 -4.28
N GLY A 53 -18.80 14.45 -4.57
CA GLY A 53 -19.98 14.56 -5.44
C GLY A 53 -19.65 14.53 -6.94
N GLN A 54 -18.46 14.09 -7.33
CA GLN A 54 -18.01 13.98 -8.73
C GLN A 54 -18.54 12.72 -9.46
N GLY A 55 -19.45 11.97 -8.82
CA GLY A 55 -20.05 10.76 -9.38
C GLY A 55 -19.28 9.47 -9.03
N PRO A 56 -19.80 8.31 -9.48
CA PRO A 56 -19.36 6.99 -9.01
C PRO A 56 -17.96 6.56 -9.48
N GLU A 57 -17.39 7.21 -10.51
CA GLU A 57 -16.07 6.87 -11.09
C GLU A 57 -14.97 7.87 -10.71
N HIS A 58 -15.26 8.78 -9.78
CA HIS A 58 -14.32 9.82 -9.30
C HIS A 58 -14.42 9.99 -7.78
N SER A 59 -14.78 8.91 -7.06
CA SER A 59 -15.04 8.98 -5.63
C SER A 59 -14.30 7.92 -4.82
N SER A 60 -14.20 6.68 -5.34
CA SER A 60 -13.76 5.55 -4.55
C SER A 60 -12.61 4.78 -5.19
N ALA A 61 -11.48 4.80 -4.50
CA ALA A 61 -10.37 3.88 -4.75
C ALA A 61 -10.67 2.42 -4.33
N ARG A 62 -11.88 2.11 -3.83
CA ARG A 62 -12.28 0.77 -3.38
C ARG A 62 -11.35 0.22 -2.29
N LEU A 63 -11.12 1.03 -1.26
CA LEU A 63 -10.24 0.72 -0.11
C LEU A 63 -10.53 -0.67 0.49
N GLU A 64 -11.80 -1.04 0.57
CA GLU A 64 -12.25 -2.34 1.06
C GLU A 64 -11.63 -3.53 0.33
N ARG A 65 -11.37 -3.39 -0.98
CA ARG A 65 -10.74 -4.45 -1.78
C ARG A 65 -9.29 -4.65 -1.39
N PHE A 66 -8.55 -3.56 -1.17
CA PHE A 66 -7.16 -3.63 -0.74
C PHE A 66 -7.06 -4.22 0.67
N LEU A 67 -7.98 -3.85 1.57
CA LEU A 67 -8.05 -4.44 2.91
C LEU A 67 -8.40 -5.93 2.86
N GLN A 68 -9.34 -6.35 2.02
CA GLN A 68 -9.71 -7.76 1.86
C GLN A 68 -8.56 -8.62 1.32
N LEU A 69 -7.70 -8.05 0.49
CA LEU A 69 -6.51 -8.70 -0.07
C LEU A 69 -5.30 -8.65 0.87
N CYS A 70 -5.41 -7.98 2.03
CA CYS A 70 -4.39 -7.98 3.06
C CYS A 70 -4.38 -9.32 3.80
N ASP A 71 -3.20 -9.87 4.07
CA ASP A 71 -3.01 -11.15 4.78
C ASP A 71 -2.75 -10.96 6.29
N ASP A 72 -3.25 -9.85 6.83
CA ASP A 72 -3.06 -9.51 8.24
C ASP A 72 -4.00 -10.35 9.12
N ASP A 73 -3.46 -10.89 10.23
CA ASP A 73 -4.19 -11.80 11.11
C ASP A 73 -5.22 -11.01 11.95
N GLU A 74 -6.49 -11.40 11.86
CA GLU A 74 -7.61 -10.74 12.54
C GLU A 74 -7.68 -11.05 14.05
N ASP A 75 -7.13 -12.19 14.47
CA ASP A 75 -7.15 -12.66 15.86
C ASP A 75 -5.93 -12.17 16.66
N VAL A 76 -4.90 -11.67 15.97
CA VAL A 76 -3.64 -11.20 16.58
C VAL A 76 -3.64 -9.67 16.70
N PHE A 77 -3.97 -9.20 17.91
CA PHE A 77 -3.82 -7.79 18.25
C PHE A 77 -2.33 -7.44 18.45
N PRO A 78 -1.86 -6.32 17.88
CA PRO A 78 -0.48 -5.91 18.03
C PRO A 78 -0.22 -5.50 19.48
N ASP A 79 0.80 -6.10 20.10
CA ASP A 79 1.31 -5.60 21.36
C ASP A 79 1.83 -4.16 21.17
N HIS A 80 1.61 -3.27 22.13
CA HIS A 80 1.92 -1.84 21.96
C HIS A 80 3.43 -1.55 21.87
N ASP A 81 4.25 -2.55 22.15
CA ASP A 81 5.70 -2.49 22.10
C ASP A 81 6.27 -2.28 20.69
N MET A 82 7.29 -1.43 20.59
CA MET A 82 7.96 -1.06 19.34
C MET A 82 8.45 -2.26 18.53
N MET A 83 8.85 -3.34 19.21
CA MET A 83 9.38 -4.55 18.57
C MET A 83 8.29 -5.34 17.84
N GLY A 84 7.06 -5.35 18.36
CA GLY A 84 5.90 -5.97 17.70
C GLY A 84 5.46 -5.23 16.44
N LYS A 85 5.55 -3.89 16.44
CA LYS A 85 5.17 -3.06 15.28
C LYS A 85 6.02 -3.29 14.04
N GLN A 86 7.35 -3.42 14.20
CA GLN A 86 8.24 -3.69 13.06
C GLN A 86 7.99 -5.10 12.49
N SER A 87 7.75 -6.09 13.37
CA SER A 87 7.44 -7.46 12.95
C SER A 87 6.17 -7.53 12.11
N ARG A 88 5.08 -6.85 12.50
CA ARG A 88 3.82 -6.87 11.73
C ARG A 88 3.94 -6.16 10.38
N LEU A 89 4.63 -5.02 10.34
CA LEU A 89 4.85 -4.27 9.10
C LEU A 89 5.70 -5.02 8.07
N GLN A 90 6.51 -5.97 8.53
CA GLN A 90 7.24 -6.91 7.69
C GLN A 90 6.44 -8.19 7.41
N GLY A 91 5.57 -8.61 8.32
CA GLY A 91 4.70 -9.78 8.16
C GLY A 91 3.67 -9.61 7.06
N ALA A 92 2.90 -8.52 7.09
CA ALA A 92 1.84 -8.27 6.12
C ALA A 92 2.38 -8.11 4.68
N ASN A 93 1.61 -8.58 3.70
CA ASN A 93 1.94 -8.58 2.28
C ASN A 93 2.13 -7.16 1.70
N TRP A 94 1.38 -6.18 2.18
CA TRP A 94 1.51 -4.78 1.82
C TRP A 94 1.04 -3.85 2.94
N GLN A 95 1.22 -2.55 2.75
CA GLN A 95 0.79 -1.52 3.70
C GLN A 95 -0.27 -0.64 3.06
N ILE A 96 -1.35 -0.38 3.78
CA ILE A 96 -2.44 0.48 3.32
C ILE A 96 -2.54 1.68 4.26
N ALA A 97 -2.61 2.87 3.70
CA ALA A 97 -2.66 4.11 4.47
C ALA A 97 -3.66 5.10 3.89
N ASN A 98 -4.40 5.78 4.77
CA ASN A 98 -5.17 6.97 4.46
C ASN A 98 -4.64 8.09 5.38
N VAL A 99 -3.92 9.06 4.81
CA VAL A 99 -3.23 10.10 5.58
C VAL A 99 -3.83 11.46 5.35
N THR A 100 -3.99 12.21 6.42
CA THR A 100 -4.67 13.51 6.43
C THR A 100 -3.73 14.70 6.61
N SER A 101 -2.43 14.47 6.81
CA SER A 101 -1.44 15.54 6.97
C SER A 101 -0.26 15.37 6.02
N PRO A 102 0.28 16.48 5.46
CA PRO A 102 1.48 16.43 4.62
C PRO A 102 2.69 15.83 5.34
N ALA A 103 2.81 16.04 6.64
CA ALA A 103 3.88 15.46 7.45
C ALA A 103 3.79 13.92 7.49
N ASN A 104 2.59 13.36 7.67
CA ASN A 104 2.38 11.91 7.65
C ASN A 104 2.71 11.33 6.27
N TYR A 105 2.32 12.02 5.20
CA TYR A 105 2.66 11.63 3.82
C TYR A 105 4.18 11.64 3.59
N PHE A 106 4.87 12.71 4.00
CA PHE A 106 6.33 12.82 3.91
C PHE A 106 7.05 11.67 4.63
N HIS A 107 6.63 11.37 5.86
CA HIS A 107 7.23 10.28 6.63
C HIS A 107 6.93 8.91 6.02
N LEU A 108 5.75 8.70 5.45
CA LEU A 108 5.41 7.46 4.73
C LEU A 108 6.31 7.21 3.52
N LEU A 109 6.52 8.23 2.67
CA LEU A 109 7.37 8.10 1.49
C LEU A 109 8.82 7.78 1.87
N ARG A 110 9.37 8.49 2.87
CA ARG A 110 10.73 8.22 3.35
C ARG A 110 10.88 6.82 3.93
N ARG A 111 9.86 6.35 4.63
CA ARG A 111 9.84 5.02 5.26
C ARG A 111 9.96 3.89 4.23
N GLN A 112 9.48 4.08 3.00
CA GLN A 112 9.60 3.08 1.92
C GLN A 112 11.05 2.83 1.48
N VAL A 113 11.90 3.86 1.58
CA VAL A 113 13.32 3.76 1.21
C VAL A 113 14.19 3.44 2.43
N TRP A 114 13.86 4.03 3.58
CA TRP A 114 14.70 4.02 4.78
C TRP A 114 14.72 2.66 5.52
N ARG A 115 13.71 1.81 5.34
CA ARG A 115 13.67 0.47 5.95
C ARG A 115 14.65 -0.48 5.27
N ASP A 116 15.05 -1.53 5.99
CA ASP A 116 15.91 -2.60 5.45
C ASP A 116 15.16 -3.65 4.60
N PHE A 117 13.84 -3.48 4.45
CA PHE A 117 12.98 -4.35 3.65
C PHE A 117 12.07 -3.53 2.72
N ARG A 118 11.48 -4.19 1.71
CA ARG A 118 10.55 -3.55 0.78
C ARG A 118 9.18 -4.22 0.83
N LYS A 119 8.15 -3.42 1.08
CA LYS A 119 6.74 -3.81 1.00
C LYS A 119 5.98 -2.80 0.13
N PRO A 120 5.01 -3.24 -0.68
CA PRO A 120 4.15 -2.33 -1.41
C PRO A 120 3.41 -1.41 -0.45
N LEU A 121 3.15 -0.18 -0.87
CA LEU A 121 2.41 0.82 -0.10
C LEU A 121 1.27 1.36 -0.95
N VAL A 122 0.03 1.16 -0.50
CA VAL A 122 -1.18 1.71 -1.10
C VAL A 122 -1.61 2.93 -0.27
N ILE A 123 -1.68 4.09 -0.91
CA ILE A 123 -2.07 5.35 -0.26
C ILE A 123 -3.38 5.83 -0.88
N MET A 124 -4.40 6.00 -0.05
CA MET A 124 -5.58 6.80 -0.38
C MET A 124 -5.15 8.25 -0.34
N SER A 125 -4.79 8.81 -1.50
CA SER A 125 -4.28 10.17 -1.62
C SER A 125 -5.45 11.17 -1.68
N PRO A 126 -5.28 12.38 -1.10
CA PRO A 126 -6.26 13.45 -1.23
C PRO A 126 -6.36 13.95 -2.66
#